data_AF-A0A2P8CV59-F1
#
_entry.id   AF-A0A2P8CV59-F1
#
_cell.length_a   1.000
_cell.length_b   1.000
_cell.length_c   1.000
_cell.angle_alpha   90.00
_cell.angle_beta   90.00
_cell.angle_gamma   90.00
#
_symmetry.space_group_name_H-M   'P 1'
#
loop_
_entity.id
_entity.type
_entity.pdbx_description
1 polymer ?
#
loop_
_entity_poly.entity_id
_entity_poly.type
_entity_poly.pdbx_seq_one_letter_code
_entity_poly.pdbx_strand_id
1 'polypeptide(L)'
;MRYLTYFTTDNQRIDIKSNWLGEEKIYHNGKLVSSQQSILGSYHSFSVIEHDEPADYQVRIGIRWPARMGFDIYRNGRALLLS
;
A
#
# COMPACT_ATOMS: atom_id res chain seq x y z
N MET A 1 -4.61 12.19 -6.14
CA MET A 1 -3.31 11.97 -6.79
C MET A 1 -2.84 10.54 -6.56
N ARG A 2 -2.13 9.95 -7.52
CA ARG A 2 -1.56 8.61 -7.39
C ARG A 2 -0.11 8.74 -6.93
N TYR A 3 0.26 8.02 -5.89
CA TYR A 3 1.62 8.01 -5.34
C TYR A 3 2.45 6.85 -5.87
N LEU A 4 1.88 5.65 -5.89
CA LEU A 4 2.58 4.44 -6.32
C LEU A 4 1.63 3.51 -7.07
N THR A 5 2.14 2.88 -8.13
CA THR A 5 1.59 1.63 -8.66
C THR A 5 2.72 0.60 -8.58
N TYR A 6 2.49 -0.49 -7.85
CA TYR A 6 3.44 -1.58 -7.71
C TYR A 6 2.83 -2.87 -8.26
N PHE A 7 3.61 -3.58 -9.08
CA PHE A 7 3.26 -4.90 -9.58
C PHE A 7 4.13 -5.92 -8.86
N THR A 8 3.49 -6.88 -8.20
CA THR A 8 4.18 -8.02 -7.57
C THR A 8 4.71 -9.00 -8.63
N THR A 9 5.56 -9.93 -8.22
CA THR A 9 6.02 -11.04 -9.08
C THR A 9 4.88 -11.89 -9.63
N ASP A 10 3.79 -12.00 -8.86
CA ASP A 10 2.62 -12.82 -9.19
C ASP A 10 1.55 -12.01 -9.94
N ASN A 11 1.98 -10.90 -10.58
CA ASN A 11 1.17 -9.98 -11.36
C ASN A 11 -0.01 -9.32 -10.61
N GLN A 12 0.00 -9.38 -9.28
CA GLN A 12 -0.93 -8.61 -8.44
C GLN A 12 -0.56 -7.14 -8.47
N ARG A 13 -1.56 -6.26 -8.56
CA ARG A 13 -1.40 -4.81 -8.66
C ARG A 13 -1.81 -4.13 -7.36
N ILE A 14 -0.92 -3.30 -6.82
CA ILE A 14 -1.18 -2.44 -5.67
C ILE A 14 -1.09 -0.98 -6.12
N ASP A 15 -2.17 -0.21 -5.94
CA ASP A 15 -2.14 1.24 -6.14
C ASP A 15 -2.29 1.97 -4.80
N ILE A 16 -1.38 2.89 -4.52
CA ILE A 16 -1.47 3.83 -3.41
C ILE A 16 -1.85 5.19 -3.98
N LYS A 17 -2.98 5.72 -3.52
CA LYS A 17 -3.50 7.04 -3.91
C LYS A 17 -3.70 7.88 -2.66
N SER A 18 -3.51 9.18 -2.78
CA SER A 18 -3.87 10.14 -1.74
C SER A 18 -4.71 11.27 -2.33
N ASN A 19 -5.62 11.87 -1.56
CA ASN A 19 -6.34 13.07 -1.99
C ASN A 19 -5.77 14.33 -1.32
N TRP A 20 -6.29 15.50 -1.72
CA TRP A 20 -5.85 16.79 -1.17
C TRP A 20 -6.10 16.92 0.35
N LEU A 21 -7.06 16.16 0.89
CA LEU A 21 -7.39 16.15 2.32
C LEU A 21 -6.50 15.18 3.12
N GLY A 22 -5.48 14.57 2.50
CA GLY A 22 -4.62 13.58 3.15
C GLY A 22 -5.28 12.20 3.32
N GLU A 23 -6.33 11.88 2.57
CA GLU A 23 -6.92 10.54 2.61
C GLU A 23 -6.11 9.59 1.72
N GLU A 24 -5.39 8.67 2.35
CA GLU A 24 -4.62 7.59 1.75
C GLU A 24 -5.53 6.39 1.46
N LYS A 25 -5.53 5.93 0.21
CA LYS A 25 -6.33 4.82 -0.30
C LYS A 25 -5.45 3.78 -0.94
N ILE A 26 -5.67 2.53 -0.57
CA ILE A 26 -4.99 1.38 -1.15
C ILE A 26 -5.97 0.56 -1.97
N TYR A 27 -5.58 0.28 -3.20
CA TYR A 27 -6.31 -0.59 -4.09
C TYR A 27 -5.48 -1.84 -4.39
N HIS A 28 -6.09 -3.02 -4.28
CA HIS A 28 -5.54 -4.28 -4.74
C HIS A 28 -6.35 -4.74 -5.96
N ASN A 29 -5.67 -4.96 -7.09
CA ASN A 29 -6.30 -5.28 -8.39
C ASN A 29 -7.47 -4.35 -8.76
N GLY A 30 -7.36 -3.06 -8.43
CA GLY A 30 -8.39 -2.05 -8.68
C GLY A 30 -9.52 -1.99 -7.65
N LYS A 31 -9.62 -2.94 -6.71
CA LYS A 31 -10.58 -2.93 -5.60
C LYS A 31 -10.01 -2.16 -4.41
N LEU A 32 -10.78 -1.23 -3.85
CA LEU A 32 -10.41 -0.53 -2.62
C LEU A 32 -10.37 -1.52 -1.45
N VAL A 33 -9.22 -1.63 -0.80
CA VAL A 33 -8.98 -2.56 0.33
C VAL A 33 -8.68 -1.83 1.63
N SER A 34 -8.23 -0.58 1.59
CA SER A 34 -8.02 0.23 2.78
C SER A 34 -8.12 1.73 2.46
N SER A 35 -8.62 2.52 3.42
CA SER A 35 -8.67 3.99 3.36
C SER A 35 -8.43 4.57 4.75
N GLN A 36 -7.53 5.53 4.88
CA GLN A 36 -7.23 6.22 6.14
C GLN A 36 -6.88 7.68 5.89
N GLN A 37 -7.21 8.57 6.83
CA GLN A 37 -6.71 9.95 6.80
C GLN A 37 -5.34 10.03 7.46
N SER A 38 -4.37 10.62 6.78
CA SER A 38 -3.06 10.92 7.33
C SER A 38 -2.40 12.13 6.67
N ILE A 39 -1.63 12.87 7.47
CA ILE A 39 -0.82 14.01 7.02
C ILE A 39 0.65 13.59 6.80
N LEU A 40 1.15 12.61 7.54
CA LEU A 40 2.57 12.20 7.55
C LEU A 40 2.82 10.77 7.07
N GLY A 41 1.77 10.09 6.61
CA GLY A 41 1.77 8.67 6.30
C GLY A 41 1.02 7.83 7.32
N SER A 42 0.55 6.65 6.92
CA SER A 42 -0.19 5.74 7.78
C SER A 42 0.22 4.28 7.60
N TYR A 43 -0.36 3.43 8.44
CA TYR A 43 -0.17 2.00 8.41
C TYR A 43 -1.48 1.31 8.02
N HIS A 44 -1.46 0.65 6.86
CA HIS A 44 -2.58 -0.10 6.36
C HIS A 44 -2.31 -1.59 6.44
N SER A 45 -3.23 -2.34 7.04
CA SER A 45 -3.28 -3.80 6.98
C SER A 45 -4.58 -4.24 6.32
N PHE A 46 -4.50 -5.23 5.45
CA PHE A 46 -5.67 -5.84 4.82
C PHE A 46 -5.36 -7.26 4.36
N SER A 47 -6.38 -8.10 4.22
CA SER A 47 -6.26 -9.47 3.72
C SER A 47 -7.09 -9.62 2.44
N VAL A 48 -6.56 -10.34 1.46
CA VAL A 48 -7.23 -10.68 0.20
C VAL A 48 -7.11 -12.17 -0.07
N ILE A 49 -8.01 -12.73 -0.89
CA ILE A 49 -7.87 -14.11 -1.38
C ILE A 49 -7.10 -14.08 -2.70
N GLU A 50 -6.01 -14.82 -2.76
CA GLU A 50 -5.16 -15.01 -3.94
C GLU A 50 -4.96 -16.51 -4.15
N HIS A 51 -5.36 -17.04 -5.31
CA HIS A 51 -5.28 -18.48 -5.61
C HIS A 51 -5.90 -19.38 -4.52
N ASP A 52 -7.10 -19.01 -4.03
CA ASP A 52 -7.83 -19.69 -2.95
C ASP A 52 -7.15 -19.70 -1.57
N GLU A 53 -6.03 -18.98 -1.42
CA GLU A 53 -5.35 -18.80 -0.13
C GLU A 53 -5.43 -17.34 0.35
N PRO A 54 -5.54 -17.09 1.67
CA PRO A 54 -5.47 -15.74 2.20
C PRO A 54 -4.04 -15.19 2.09
N ALA A 55 -3.94 -13.95 1.60
CA ALA A 55 -2.72 -13.17 1.56
C ALA A 55 -2.88 -11.90 2.40
N ASP A 56 -2.04 -11.76 3.41
CA ASP A 56 -2.03 -10.63 4.34
C ASP A 56 -1.03 -9.58 3.87
N TYR A 57 -1.54 -8.38 3.62
CA TYR A 57 -0.75 -7.25 3.19
C TYR A 57 -0.59 -6.23 4.31
N GLN A 58 0.61 -5.65 4.37
CA GLN A 58 0.93 -4.50 5.20
C GLN A 58 1.59 -3.44 4.34
N VAL A 59 1.03 -2.23 4.34
CA VAL A 59 1.57 -1.11 3.61
C VAL A 59 1.84 0.02 4.59
N ARG A 60 3.11 0.42 4.67
CA ARG A 60 3.57 1.52 5.50
C ARG A 60 3.87 2.69 4.60
N ILE A 61 3.20 3.79 4.86
CA ILE A 61 3.39 5.05 4.17
C ILE A 61 4.01 6.01 5.18
N GLY A 62 5.05 6.75 4.81
CA GLY A 62 5.69 7.68 5.73
C GLY A 62 6.70 8.61 5.08
N ILE A 63 6.96 9.74 5.72
CA ILE A 63 8.03 10.66 5.30
C ILE A 63 9.39 10.12 5.77
N ARG A 64 10.33 9.98 4.84
CA ARG A 64 11.72 9.59 5.06
C ARG A 64 12.67 10.75 4.78
N TRP A 65 13.83 10.73 5.46
CA TRP A 65 14.87 11.74 5.27
C TRP A 65 15.40 11.72 3.82
N PRO A 66 15.59 12.89 3.16
CA PRO A 66 15.49 14.26 3.69
C PRO A 66 14.13 14.98 3.49
N ALA A 67 13.06 14.27 3.10
CA ALA A 67 11.64 14.70 2.99
C ALA A 67 10.95 14.03 1.79
N ARG A 68 11.18 12.72 1.59
CA ARG A 68 10.54 11.94 0.53
C ARG A 68 9.49 11.01 1.12
N MET A 69 8.39 10.82 0.41
CA MET A 69 7.44 9.77 0.74
C MET A 69 8.08 8.41 0.47
N GLY A 70 8.12 7.56 1.49
CA GLY A 70 8.53 6.18 1.41
C GLY A 70 7.33 5.24 1.54
N PHE A 71 7.45 4.08 0.91
CA PHE A 71 6.46 3.03 0.88
C PHE A 71 7.14 1.68 1.19
N ASP A 72 6.75 1.07 2.30
CA ASP A 72 7.11 -0.32 2.57
C ASP A 72 5.89 -1.20 2.34
N ILE A 73 6.03 -2.22 1.51
CA ILE A 73 4.96 -3.18 1.21
C ILE A 73 5.44 -4.56 1.65
N TYR A 74 4.63 -5.22 2.48
CA TYR A 74 4.83 -6.59 2.90
C TYR A 74 3.64 -7.44 2.47
N ARG A 75 3.90 -8.71 2.15
CA ARG A 75 2.89 -9.77 1.91
C ARG A 75 3.28 -11.00 2.70
N ASN A 76 2.39 -11.50 3.55
CA ASN A 76 2.62 -12.64 4.44
C ASN A 76 3.93 -12.48 5.25
N GLY A 77 4.18 -11.27 5.75
CA GLY A 77 5.39 -10.91 6.50
C GLY A 77 6.68 -10.73 5.66
N ARG A 78 6.66 -11.01 4.35
CA ARG A 78 7.80 -10.83 3.46
C ARG A 78 7.77 -9.45 2.81
N ALA A 79 8.90 -8.75 2.82
CA ALA A 79 9.04 -7.47 2.14
C ALA A 79 8.98 -7.66 0.62
N LEU A 80 8.08 -6.92 -0.03
CA LEU A 80 7.96 -6.83 -1.50
C LEU A 80 8.62 -5.56 -2.04
N LEU A 81 8.49 -4.47 -1.30
CA LEU A 81 9.09 -3.17 -1.61
C LEU A 81 9.50 -2.49 -0.31
N LEU A 82 10.69 -1.90 -0.30
CA LEU A 82 11.17 -1.03 0.78
C LEU A 82 11.78 0.20 0.11
N SER A 83 11.26 1.39 0.40
CA SER A 83 11.75 2.66 -0.18
C SER A 83 11.83 3.75 0.86
#